data_AF-A0A9D0H042-F1
#
_entry.id   AF-A0A9D0H042-F1
#
_cell.length_a   1.000
_cell.length_b   1.000
_cell.length_c   1.000
_cell.angle_alpha   90.00
_cell.angle_beta   90.00
_cell.angle_gamma   90.00
#
_symmetry.space_group_name_H-M   'P 1'
#
loop_
_entity.id
_entity.type
_entity.pdbx_description
1 polymer ?
#
loop_
_entity_poly.entity_id
_entity_poly.type
_entity_poly.pdbx_seq_one_letter_code
_entity_poly.pdbx_strand_id
1 'polypeptide(L)'
;KVYGSLCTGQEMLQRPEIAKYLDGQVGNWLTQEFVAATGAVDAFLMDKNCAAPGLGDLVQKVKLHTKLIPVSSVVRLRDIPVDQSVIYDPEIVEKQAEKLILLSIEAYKNRRKTYPIHIPDKKTPYIAGFGVESLLNILGGTPDPLLEAIENGAIKGVVGLVSCTTMKNGHGTFTYEFVKELLKRDILVLITGCASSLAQAEGLTNREAVEKFAGEGLKGVCKILDIPPVLNFGSCLDTGRMIHLILALSEYLGVDPSQLPVVAAAPEYYNNDAYIDGLLAVAMGINTYVNPVPPIVGGPALTRLLTRDLEDILGGRFMVEPDPVKAAQMIQEELDRKLN
;
A
#
# COMPACT_ATOMS: atom_id res chain seq x y z
N LYS A 1 2.52 -1.72 -24.08
CA LYS A 1 2.98 -1.25 -22.75
C LYS A 1 1.96 -1.71 -21.74
N VAL A 2 2.41 -2.29 -20.62
CA VAL A 2 1.53 -2.75 -19.55
C VAL A 2 1.88 -1.97 -18.30
N TYR A 3 0.90 -1.32 -17.68
CA TYR A 3 1.07 -0.59 -16.45
C TYR A 3 0.27 -1.27 -15.35
N GLY A 4 0.90 -1.49 -14.20
CA GLY A 4 0.21 -1.93 -13.00
C GLY A 4 -0.58 -0.77 -12.38
N SER A 5 -1.71 -1.05 -11.74
CA SER A 5 -2.42 -0.07 -10.93
C SER A 5 -2.97 -0.74 -9.68
N LEU A 6 -3.06 0.02 -8.58
CA LEU A 6 -3.44 -0.48 -7.27
C LEU A 6 -2.69 -1.78 -6.90
N CYS A 7 -3.38 -2.68 -6.18
CA CYS A 7 -2.88 -3.94 -5.65
C CYS A 7 -2.39 -4.89 -6.75
N THR A 8 -3.10 -5.06 -7.86
CA THR A 8 -2.65 -5.95 -8.95
C THR A 8 -1.32 -5.50 -9.53
N GLY A 9 -1.09 -4.20 -9.64
CA GLY A 9 0.22 -3.68 -10.01
C GLY A 9 1.29 -3.96 -8.96
N GLN A 10 0.99 -3.78 -7.66
CA GLN A 10 1.92 -4.12 -6.59
C GLN A 10 2.26 -5.62 -6.55
N GLU A 11 1.28 -6.50 -6.75
CA GLU A 11 1.47 -7.95 -6.86
C GLU A 11 2.44 -8.30 -7.99
N MET A 12 2.27 -7.70 -9.16
CA MET A 12 3.16 -7.92 -10.29
C MET A 12 4.57 -7.41 -10.02
N LEU A 13 4.73 -6.30 -9.29
CA LEU A 13 6.04 -5.77 -8.88
C LEU A 13 6.75 -6.65 -7.84
N GLN A 14 6.00 -7.40 -7.03
CA GLN A 14 6.55 -8.36 -6.06
C GLN A 14 7.14 -9.62 -6.71
N ARG A 15 6.94 -9.81 -8.01
CA ARG A 15 7.36 -11.00 -8.76
C ARG A 15 8.35 -10.61 -9.85
N PRO A 16 9.68 -10.66 -9.62
CA PRO A 16 10.69 -10.16 -10.56
C PRO A 16 10.54 -10.71 -11.99
N GLU A 17 10.13 -11.97 -12.12
CA GLU A 17 9.87 -12.65 -13.39
C GLU A 17 8.69 -12.07 -14.17
N ILE A 18 7.73 -11.44 -13.48
CA ILE A 18 6.57 -10.75 -14.04
C ILE A 18 6.85 -9.25 -14.20
N ALA A 19 7.51 -8.63 -13.21
CA ALA A 19 7.78 -7.20 -13.15
C ALA A 19 8.52 -6.68 -14.39
N LYS A 20 9.37 -7.50 -15.02
CA LYS A 20 10.07 -7.14 -16.27
C LYS A 20 9.15 -6.85 -17.47
N TYR A 21 7.89 -7.28 -17.40
CA TYR A 21 6.87 -7.01 -18.42
C TYR A 21 6.04 -5.75 -18.13
N LEU A 22 6.25 -5.11 -16.98
CA LEU A 22 5.61 -3.85 -16.62
C LEU A 22 6.47 -2.65 -17.05
N ASP A 23 5.81 -1.65 -17.63
CA ASP A 23 6.37 -0.32 -17.90
C ASP A 23 6.31 0.60 -16.66
N GLY A 24 5.66 0.17 -15.58
CA GLY A 24 5.60 0.88 -14.29
C GLY A 24 4.27 0.72 -13.56
N GLN A 25 4.16 1.38 -12.41
CA GLN A 25 2.93 1.51 -11.62
C GLN A 25 2.25 2.86 -11.90
N VAL A 26 0.93 2.85 -12.04
CA VAL A 26 0.10 4.05 -12.17
C VAL A 26 -0.86 4.19 -10.99
N GLY A 27 -0.49 5.10 -10.09
CA GLY A 27 -1.33 5.66 -9.03
C GLY A 27 -2.07 4.66 -8.13
N ASN A 28 -3.01 5.20 -7.35
CA ASN A 28 -3.88 4.45 -6.43
C ASN A 28 -5.35 4.57 -6.85
N TRP A 29 -6.27 4.08 -6.01
CA TRP A 29 -7.69 3.99 -6.38
C TRP A 29 -8.33 5.32 -6.81
N LEU A 30 -7.94 6.45 -6.23
CA LEU A 30 -8.46 7.78 -6.59
C LEU A 30 -7.94 8.29 -7.95
N THR A 31 -6.86 7.70 -8.47
CA THR A 31 -6.23 8.17 -9.71
C THR A 31 -6.81 7.54 -10.97
N GLN A 32 -7.65 6.50 -10.85
CA GLN A 32 -8.09 5.69 -12.01
C GLN A 32 -8.78 6.53 -13.09
N GLU A 33 -9.66 7.44 -12.67
CA GLU A 33 -10.36 8.37 -13.57
C GLU A 33 -9.38 9.32 -14.26
N PHE A 34 -8.40 9.86 -13.53
CA PHE A 34 -7.36 10.72 -14.09
C PHE A 34 -6.44 9.97 -15.07
N VAL A 35 -6.10 8.72 -14.75
CA VAL A 35 -5.33 7.83 -15.62
C VAL A 35 -6.07 7.59 -16.93
N ALA A 36 -7.37 7.29 -16.88
CA ALA A 36 -8.19 7.17 -18.09
C ALA A 36 -8.29 8.51 -18.86
N ALA A 37 -8.47 9.62 -18.15
CA ALA A 37 -8.58 10.97 -18.71
C ALA A 37 -7.29 11.47 -19.40
N THR A 38 -6.16 10.76 -19.28
CA THR A 38 -4.97 11.04 -20.11
C THR A 38 -5.22 10.82 -21.60
N GLY A 39 -6.27 10.08 -21.97
CA GLY A 39 -6.53 9.68 -23.35
C GLY A 39 -5.54 8.64 -23.89
N ALA A 40 -4.67 8.09 -23.04
CA ALA A 40 -3.60 7.17 -23.44
C ALA A 40 -3.85 5.70 -23.09
N VAL A 41 -4.94 5.40 -22.37
CA VAL A 41 -5.30 4.04 -21.96
C VAL A 41 -6.19 3.41 -23.04
N ASP A 42 -5.75 2.31 -23.63
CA ASP A 42 -6.55 1.59 -24.66
C ASP A 42 -7.50 0.58 -24.03
N ALA A 43 -7.04 -0.15 -23.02
CA ALA A 43 -7.85 -1.07 -22.24
C ALA A 43 -7.57 -0.86 -20.75
N PHE A 44 -8.64 -0.84 -19.96
CA PHE A 44 -8.60 -0.79 -18.51
C PHE A 44 -9.18 -2.11 -18.00
N LEU A 45 -8.32 -2.98 -17.50
CA LEU A 45 -8.70 -4.31 -17.01
C LEU A 45 -9.01 -4.24 -15.51
N MET A 46 -10.14 -4.81 -15.10
CA MET A 46 -10.60 -4.73 -13.71
C MET A 46 -10.96 -6.11 -13.18
N ASP A 47 -10.22 -6.60 -12.21
CA ASP A 47 -10.42 -7.92 -11.61
C ASP A 47 -11.33 -7.86 -10.39
N LYS A 48 -10.91 -7.25 -9.29
CA LYS A 48 -11.64 -7.23 -8.01
C LYS A 48 -11.30 -5.99 -7.23
N ASN A 49 -12.29 -5.53 -6.45
CA ASN A 49 -12.19 -4.43 -5.48
C ASN A 49 -11.71 -3.10 -6.08
N CYS A 50 -12.12 -2.00 -5.46
CA CYS A 50 -11.61 -0.65 -5.72
C CYS A 50 -11.68 -0.12 -7.17
N ALA A 51 -12.29 -0.82 -8.13
CA ALA A 51 -12.58 -0.28 -9.46
C ALA A 51 -13.53 0.92 -9.33
N ALA A 52 -13.10 2.09 -9.80
CA ALA A 52 -13.87 3.33 -9.61
C ALA A 52 -15.24 3.23 -10.32
N PRO A 53 -16.37 3.38 -9.59
CA PRO A 53 -17.69 3.19 -10.19
C PRO A 53 -18.03 4.25 -11.24
N GLY A 54 -17.45 5.45 -11.15
CA GLY A 54 -17.62 6.54 -12.11
C GLY A 54 -16.84 6.37 -13.42
N LEU A 55 -15.98 5.35 -13.53
CA LEU A 55 -15.09 5.19 -14.68
C LEU A 55 -15.86 5.00 -16.01
N GLY A 56 -16.99 4.29 -15.98
CA GLY A 56 -17.85 4.09 -17.15
C GLY A 56 -18.51 5.38 -17.62
N ASP A 57 -19.14 6.10 -16.71
CA ASP A 57 -19.73 7.42 -16.95
C ASP A 57 -18.70 8.42 -17.51
N LEU A 58 -17.48 8.44 -16.95
CA LEU A 58 -16.38 9.24 -17.47
C LEU A 58 -16.08 8.88 -18.93
N VAL A 59 -15.75 7.61 -19.21
CA VAL A 59 -15.38 7.14 -20.56
C VAL A 59 -16.44 7.52 -21.59
N GLN A 60 -17.72 7.37 -21.26
CA GLN A 60 -18.82 7.74 -22.15
C GLN A 60 -18.95 9.25 -22.34
N LYS A 61 -18.94 10.04 -21.25
CA LYS A 61 -19.13 11.51 -21.30
C LYS A 61 -18.01 12.21 -22.05
N VAL A 62 -16.76 11.83 -21.79
CA VAL A 62 -15.60 12.42 -22.48
C VAL A 62 -15.26 11.71 -23.80
N LYS A 63 -16.04 10.68 -24.17
CA LYS A 63 -15.90 9.92 -25.41
C LYS A 63 -14.50 9.32 -25.59
N LEU A 64 -13.96 8.73 -24.53
CA LEU A 64 -12.67 8.03 -24.60
C LEU A 64 -12.80 6.76 -25.45
N HIS A 65 -11.72 6.40 -26.14
CA HIS A 65 -11.63 5.15 -26.90
C HIS A 65 -11.37 3.92 -26.01
N THR A 66 -11.09 4.15 -24.73
CA THR A 66 -10.71 3.14 -23.75
C THR A 66 -11.78 2.06 -23.61
N LYS A 67 -11.39 0.79 -23.77
CA LYS A 67 -12.23 -0.37 -23.46
C LYS A 67 -12.13 -0.66 -21.96
N LEU A 68 -13.23 -0.54 -21.24
CA LEU A 68 -13.31 -0.96 -19.84
C LEU A 68 -13.71 -2.43 -19.79
N ILE A 69 -12.84 -3.30 -19.29
CA ILE A 69 -13.02 -4.76 -19.38
C ILE A 69 -12.93 -5.37 -17.98
N PRO A 70 -14.08 -5.71 -17.36
CA PRO A 70 -14.10 -6.57 -16.19
C PRO A 70 -13.56 -7.96 -16.55
N VAL A 71 -12.59 -8.44 -15.76
CA VAL A 71 -12.00 -9.78 -15.89
C VAL A 71 -12.43 -10.71 -14.75
N SER A 72 -13.32 -10.27 -13.87
CA SER A 72 -13.96 -11.11 -12.87
C SER A 72 -15.47 -10.95 -12.89
N SER A 73 -16.17 -12.00 -12.44
CA SER A 73 -17.63 -12.01 -12.32
C SER A 73 -18.16 -11.07 -11.24
N VAL A 74 -17.31 -10.71 -10.28
CA VAL A 74 -17.68 -9.83 -9.14
C VAL A 74 -17.63 -8.34 -9.49
N VAL A 75 -16.98 -7.97 -10.59
CA VAL A 75 -16.96 -6.57 -11.05
C VAL A 75 -18.08 -6.35 -12.06
N ARG A 76 -19.03 -5.51 -11.67
CA ARG A 76 -20.16 -5.09 -12.51
C ARG A 76 -20.33 -3.59 -12.36
N LEU A 77 -20.05 -2.85 -13.44
CA LEU A 77 -20.27 -1.42 -13.51
C LEU A 77 -21.50 -1.17 -14.37
N ARG A 78 -22.38 -0.26 -13.93
CA ARG A 78 -23.68 0.03 -14.58
C ARG A 78 -23.53 0.33 -16.07
N ASP A 79 -22.47 1.06 -16.41
CA ASP A 79 -22.23 1.59 -17.75
C ASP A 79 -21.43 0.64 -18.65
N ILE A 80 -21.12 -0.57 -18.16
CA ILE A 80 -20.40 -1.61 -18.90
C ILE A 80 -21.32 -2.82 -19.10
N PRO A 81 -21.76 -3.09 -20.34
CA PRO A 81 -22.49 -4.30 -20.69
C PRO A 81 -21.74 -5.59 -20.31
N VAL A 82 -22.49 -6.60 -19.86
CA VAL A 82 -21.91 -7.87 -19.37
C VAL A 82 -21.11 -8.60 -20.45
N ASP A 83 -21.52 -8.51 -21.71
CA ASP A 83 -20.87 -9.12 -22.88
C ASP A 83 -19.49 -8.49 -23.22
N GLN A 84 -19.17 -7.34 -22.64
CA GLN A 84 -17.84 -6.72 -22.75
C GLN A 84 -16.83 -7.30 -21.76
N SER A 85 -17.27 -8.13 -20.80
CA SER A 85 -16.39 -8.75 -19.81
C SER A 85 -15.63 -9.94 -20.41
N VAL A 86 -14.42 -10.21 -19.90
CA VAL A 86 -13.64 -11.41 -20.21
C VAL A 86 -13.35 -12.11 -18.88
N ILE A 87 -14.33 -12.85 -18.38
CA ILE A 87 -14.27 -13.45 -17.04
C ILE A 87 -13.18 -14.51 -16.99
N TYR A 88 -12.22 -14.33 -16.08
CA TYR A 88 -11.09 -15.22 -15.89
C TYR A 88 -11.51 -16.69 -15.77
N ASP A 89 -10.89 -17.51 -16.61
CA ASP A 89 -11.01 -18.96 -16.61
C ASP A 89 -9.60 -19.56 -16.77
N PRO A 90 -9.10 -20.30 -15.76
CA PRO A 90 -7.76 -20.88 -15.80
C PRO A 90 -7.56 -21.86 -16.97
N GLU A 91 -8.61 -22.54 -17.44
CA GLU A 91 -8.49 -23.54 -18.51
C GLU A 91 -8.21 -22.92 -19.89
N ILE A 92 -8.55 -21.64 -20.07
CA ILE A 92 -8.40 -20.92 -21.35
C ILE A 92 -7.66 -19.59 -21.19
N VAL A 93 -6.92 -19.41 -20.10
CA VAL A 93 -6.28 -18.13 -19.74
C VAL A 93 -5.39 -17.55 -20.84
N GLU A 94 -4.69 -18.40 -21.60
CA GLU A 94 -3.84 -17.97 -22.71
C GLU A 94 -4.67 -17.32 -23.83
N LYS A 95 -5.79 -17.96 -24.21
CA LYS A 95 -6.73 -17.41 -25.21
C LYS A 95 -7.40 -16.13 -24.70
N GLN A 96 -7.68 -16.05 -23.39
CA GLN A 96 -8.22 -14.85 -22.79
C GLN A 96 -7.24 -13.69 -22.81
N ALA A 97 -5.97 -13.93 -22.47
CA ALA A 97 -4.90 -12.94 -22.54
C ALA A 97 -4.69 -12.44 -23.97
N GLU A 98 -4.65 -13.35 -24.95
CA GLU A 98 -4.58 -12.99 -26.37
C GLU A 98 -5.75 -12.10 -26.79
N LYS A 99 -6.99 -12.48 -26.42
CA LYS A 99 -8.20 -11.67 -26.69
C LYS A 99 -8.09 -10.27 -26.09
N LEU A 100 -7.63 -10.14 -24.85
CA LEU A 100 -7.46 -8.84 -24.18
C LEU A 100 -6.42 -7.96 -24.87
N ILE A 101 -5.32 -8.56 -25.34
CA ILE A 101 -4.29 -7.86 -26.13
C ILE A 101 -4.88 -7.37 -27.46
N LEU A 102 -5.61 -8.22 -28.18
CA LEU A 102 -6.25 -7.86 -29.45
C LEU A 102 -7.28 -6.74 -29.28
N LEU A 103 -8.10 -6.79 -28.22
CA LEU A 103 -9.04 -5.72 -27.87
C LEU A 103 -8.32 -4.39 -27.58
N SER A 104 -7.17 -4.45 -26.91
CA SER A 104 -6.33 -3.27 -26.64
C SER A 104 -5.77 -2.68 -27.94
N ILE A 105 -5.27 -3.52 -28.85
CA ILE A 105 -4.77 -3.09 -30.16
C ILE A 105 -5.91 -2.51 -31.02
N GLU A 106 -7.11 -3.06 -30.96
CA GLU A 106 -8.28 -2.52 -31.64
C GLU A 106 -8.62 -1.11 -31.13
N ALA A 107 -8.69 -0.94 -29.81
CA ALA A 107 -8.94 0.36 -29.19
C ALA A 107 -7.85 1.39 -29.56
N TYR A 108 -6.59 0.98 -29.58
CA TYR A 108 -5.46 1.84 -29.98
C TYR A 108 -5.65 2.50 -31.35
N LYS A 109 -6.27 1.81 -32.32
CA LYS A 109 -6.56 2.38 -33.66
C LYS A 109 -7.52 3.57 -33.61
N ASN A 110 -8.27 3.73 -32.52
CA ASN A 110 -9.22 4.82 -32.30
C ASN A 110 -8.69 5.91 -31.36
N ARG A 111 -7.49 5.71 -30.79
CA ARG A 111 -6.82 6.70 -29.96
C ARG A 111 -6.65 8.01 -30.73
N ARG A 112 -6.83 9.15 -30.04
CA ARG A 112 -6.80 10.53 -30.60
C ARG A 112 -7.94 10.94 -31.52
N LYS A 113 -8.87 10.03 -31.89
CA LYS A 113 -9.98 10.40 -32.79
C LYS A 113 -11.03 11.28 -32.12
N THR A 114 -11.27 11.04 -30.82
CA THR A 114 -12.38 11.66 -30.09
C THR A 114 -11.94 12.49 -28.88
N TYR A 115 -10.72 12.25 -28.36
CA TYR A 115 -10.21 12.90 -27.16
C TYR A 115 -8.68 13.12 -27.28
N PRO A 116 -8.14 14.29 -26.89
CA PRO A 116 -6.71 14.57 -26.98
C PRO A 116 -5.90 13.73 -25.98
N ILE A 117 -4.64 13.44 -26.30
CA ILE A 117 -3.75 12.80 -25.34
C ILE A 117 -3.03 13.86 -24.52
N HIS A 118 -3.08 13.71 -23.20
CA HIS A 118 -2.26 14.47 -22.27
C HIS A 118 -1.73 13.55 -21.17
N ILE A 119 -0.44 13.23 -21.24
CA ILE A 119 0.26 12.47 -20.21
C ILE A 119 1.16 13.46 -19.46
N PRO A 120 0.95 13.70 -18.16
CA PRO A 120 1.83 14.55 -17.37
C PRO A 120 3.26 14.01 -17.36
N ASP A 121 4.25 14.91 -17.49
CA ASP A 121 5.67 14.55 -17.46
C ASP A 121 6.21 14.46 -16.01
N LYS A 122 5.51 13.69 -15.15
CA LYS A 122 5.96 13.36 -13.80
C LYS A 122 6.17 11.85 -13.72
N LYS A 123 7.42 11.44 -13.55
CA LYS A 123 7.82 10.05 -13.31
C LYS A 123 8.78 10.03 -12.14
N THR A 124 8.61 9.05 -11.27
CA THR A 124 9.40 8.93 -10.04
C THR A 124 10.05 7.55 -10.01
N PRO A 125 11.38 7.45 -9.85
CA PRO A 125 12.03 6.16 -9.66
C PRO A 125 11.61 5.56 -8.31
N TYR A 126 11.48 4.24 -8.27
CA TYR A 126 11.14 3.49 -7.07
C TYR A 126 11.87 2.15 -7.03
N ILE A 127 12.01 1.60 -5.82
CA ILE A 127 12.41 0.24 -5.53
C ILE A 127 11.19 -0.47 -4.94
N ALA A 128 10.90 -1.67 -5.43
CA ALA A 128 9.81 -2.52 -4.97
C ALA A 128 10.26 -3.98 -4.93
N GLY A 129 9.38 -4.88 -4.49
CA GLY A 129 9.69 -6.30 -4.39
C GLY A 129 10.31 -6.70 -3.05
N PHE A 130 10.08 -5.91 -1.99
CA PHE A 130 10.45 -6.34 -0.65
C PHE A 130 9.41 -7.33 -0.13
N GLY A 131 9.88 -8.48 0.34
CA GLY A 131 9.16 -9.45 1.16
C GLY A 131 10.08 -9.95 2.28
N VAL A 132 9.64 -10.99 3.01
CA VAL A 132 10.40 -11.56 4.13
C VAL A 132 11.74 -12.12 3.65
N GLU A 133 11.71 -12.91 2.58
CA GLU A 133 12.88 -13.60 2.04
C GLU A 133 13.91 -12.62 1.46
N SER A 134 13.46 -11.60 0.72
CA SER A 134 14.37 -10.58 0.19
C SER A 134 14.97 -9.73 1.30
N LEU A 135 14.19 -9.39 2.33
CA LEU A 135 14.67 -8.62 3.47
C LEU A 135 15.73 -9.41 4.24
N LEU A 136 15.47 -10.67 4.56
CA LEU A 136 16.46 -11.54 5.22
C LEU A 136 17.73 -11.70 4.38
N ASN A 137 17.61 -11.84 3.06
CA ASN A 137 18.78 -11.92 2.17
C ASN A 137 19.63 -10.63 2.24
N ILE A 138 18.99 -9.46 2.21
CA ILE A 138 19.68 -8.16 2.36
C ILE A 138 20.39 -8.06 3.73
N LEU A 139 19.79 -8.65 4.76
CA LEU A 139 20.35 -8.72 6.12
C LEU A 139 21.40 -9.84 6.29
N GLY A 140 21.78 -10.57 5.24
CA GLY A 140 22.80 -11.63 5.33
C GLY A 140 22.28 -12.98 5.84
N GLY A 141 20.96 -13.18 5.84
CA GLY A 141 20.29 -14.46 6.10
C GLY A 141 19.57 -14.55 7.45
N THR A 142 19.83 -13.63 8.38
CA THR A 142 19.18 -13.56 9.70
C THR A 142 18.59 -12.18 9.94
N PRO A 143 17.62 -12.02 10.87
CA PRO A 143 17.10 -10.71 11.23
C PRO A 143 18.06 -9.90 12.13
N ASP A 144 19.17 -10.48 12.58
CA ASP A 144 20.06 -9.89 13.60
C ASP A 144 20.50 -8.47 13.25
N PRO A 145 20.93 -8.12 12.02
CA PRO A 145 21.37 -6.75 11.74
C PRO A 145 20.25 -5.71 11.88
N LEU A 146 18.99 -6.08 11.63
CA LEU A 146 17.85 -5.20 11.87
C LEU A 146 17.56 -5.09 13.38
N LEU A 147 17.65 -6.20 14.11
CA LEU A 147 17.45 -6.24 15.55
C LEU A 147 18.52 -5.44 16.30
N GLU A 148 19.79 -5.57 15.92
CA GLU A 148 20.91 -4.80 16.47
C GLU A 148 20.75 -3.30 16.21
N ALA A 149 20.27 -2.92 15.02
CA ALA A 149 19.97 -1.52 14.69
C ALA A 149 18.81 -0.96 15.55
N ILE A 150 17.87 -1.81 15.95
CA ILE A 150 16.81 -1.41 16.88
C ILE A 150 17.35 -1.30 18.31
N GLU A 151 18.11 -2.30 18.76
CA GLU A 151 18.69 -2.38 20.11
C GLU A 151 19.64 -1.21 20.40
N ASN A 152 20.49 -0.83 19.43
CA ASN A 152 21.39 0.31 19.57
C ASN A 152 20.72 1.68 19.34
N GLY A 153 19.42 1.67 19.01
CA GLY A 153 18.60 2.87 18.85
C GLY A 153 18.80 3.63 17.53
N ALA A 154 19.53 3.07 16.56
CA ALA A 154 19.64 3.62 15.21
C ALA A 154 18.30 3.53 14.45
N ILE A 155 17.48 2.51 14.75
CA ILE A 155 16.09 2.42 14.34
C ILE A 155 15.23 2.41 15.61
N LYS A 156 14.24 3.31 15.71
CA LYS A 156 13.35 3.37 16.89
C LYS A 156 12.28 2.29 16.90
N GLY A 157 12.05 1.65 15.75
CA GLY A 157 11.12 0.56 15.58
C GLY A 157 10.63 0.49 14.15
N VAL A 158 9.65 -0.38 13.91
CA VAL A 158 9.10 -0.62 12.58
C VAL A 158 7.60 -0.33 12.54
N VAL A 159 7.17 0.43 11.54
CA VAL A 159 5.74 0.65 11.27
C VAL A 159 5.31 -0.15 10.05
N GLY A 160 4.37 -1.08 10.25
CA GLY A 160 3.64 -1.73 9.17
C GLY A 160 2.47 -0.86 8.73
N LEU A 161 2.59 -0.22 7.58
CA LEU A 161 1.62 0.75 7.07
C LEU A 161 0.78 0.17 5.94
N VAL A 162 -0.51 0.04 6.19
CA VAL A 162 -1.52 -0.43 5.24
C VAL A 162 -2.56 0.66 5.10
N SER A 163 -2.68 1.29 3.94
CA SER A 163 -3.68 2.33 3.77
C SER A 163 -4.27 2.38 2.37
N CYS A 164 -5.52 2.85 2.36
CA CYS A 164 -6.14 3.42 1.17
C CYS A 164 -5.62 4.86 0.99
N THR A 165 -6.37 5.65 0.24
CA THR A 165 -6.24 7.10 0.20
C THR A 165 -7.62 7.73 0.27
N THR A 166 -7.70 9.01 0.64
CA THR A 166 -8.96 9.75 0.68
C THR A 166 -8.76 11.14 0.06
N MET A 167 -9.87 11.82 -0.24
CA MET A 167 -9.88 13.24 -0.61
C MET A 167 -10.13 14.17 0.57
N LYS A 168 -10.42 13.62 1.77
CA LYS A 168 -10.81 14.40 2.96
C LYS A 168 -9.78 15.47 3.33
N ASN A 169 -8.49 15.16 3.19
CA ASN A 169 -7.36 16.04 3.51
C ASN A 169 -6.50 16.35 2.28
N GLY A 170 -7.04 16.17 1.07
CA GLY A 170 -6.25 16.09 -0.17
C GLY A 170 -5.81 14.66 -0.48
N HIS A 171 -5.47 14.40 -1.74
CA HIS A 171 -5.17 13.05 -2.23
C HIS A 171 -3.88 12.50 -1.62
N GLY A 172 -4.01 11.64 -0.61
CA GLY A 172 -2.85 10.98 0.02
C GLY A 172 -1.99 11.91 0.89
N THR A 173 -2.39 13.17 1.07
CA THR A 173 -1.55 14.19 1.71
C THR A 173 -1.26 13.85 3.17
N PHE A 174 -2.24 13.29 3.88
CA PHE A 174 -2.04 12.89 5.26
C PHE A 174 -1.03 11.73 5.36
N THR A 175 -1.19 10.67 4.56
CA THR A 175 -0.25 9.53 4.56
C THR A 175 1.16 9.99 4.21
N TYR A 176 1.32 10.88 3.23
CA TYR A 176 2.63 11.39 2.83
C TYR A 176 3.33 12.16 3.96
N GLU A 177 2.64 13.12 4.60
CA GLU A 177 3.23 13.88 5.70
C GLU A 177 3.47 13.00 6.93
N PHE A 178 2.55 12.09 7.25
CA PHE A 178 2.71 11.13 8.33
C PHE A 178 3.95 10.24 8.14
N VAL A 179 4.14 9.66 6.95
CA VAL A 179 5.33 8.84 6.67
C VAL A 179 6.61 9.67 6.81
N LYS A 180 6.65 10.90 6.27
CA LYS A 180 7.82 11.78 6.44
C LYS A 180 8.15 12.03 7.91
N GLU A 181 7.15 12.22 8.75
CA GLU A 181 7.36 12.42 10.17
C GLU A 181 7.89 11.16 10.87
N LEU A 182 7.45 9.96 10.47
CA LEU A 182 8.04 8.70 10.96
C LEU A 182 9.51 8.57 10.56
N LEU A 183 9.84 8.82 9.29
CA LEU A 183 11.21 8.66 8.79
C LEU A 183 12.20 9.60 9.50
N LYS A 184 11.80 10.85 9.77
CA LYS A 184 12.61 11.82 10.53
C LYS A 184 12.90 11.38 11.97
N ARG A 185 12.08 10.49 12.52
CA ARG A 185 12.18 9.93 13.88
C ARG A 185 12.92 8.59 13.89
N ASP A 186 13.66 8.26 12.83
CA ASP A 186 14.39 7.01 12.70
C ASP A 186 13.50 5.76 12.76
N ILE A 187 12.26 5.86 12.28
CA ILE A 187 11.31 4.73 12.23
C ILE A 187 11.30 4.15 10.81
N LEU A 188 11.58 2.85 10.68
CA LEU A 188 11.50 2.14 9.40
C LEU A 188 10.04 1.88 9.03
N VAL A 189 9.66 2.11 7.77
CA VAL A 189 8.29 1.89 7.31
C VAL A 189 8.23 0.76 6.30
N LEU A 190 7.41 -0.26 6.58
CA LEU A 190 7.02 -1.29 5.63
C LEU A 190 5.64 -0.92 5.09
N ILE A 191 5.48 -0.70 3.79
CA ILE A 191 4.26 -0.13 3.22
C ILE A 191 3.59 -1.06 2.21
N THR A 192 2.25 -1.15 2.25
CA THR A 192 1.45 -1.96 1.31
C THR A 192 0.28 -1.19 0.67
N GLY A 193 -0.27 -1.76 -0.40
CA GLY A 193 -1.55 -1.36 -0.98
C GLY A 193 -1.52 -0.03 -1.73
N CYS A 194 -2.57 0.78 -1.56
CA CYS A 194 -2.66 2.10 -2.20
C CYS A 194 -1.62 3.08 -1.64
N ALA A 195 -1.25 2.93 -0.38
CA ALA A 195 -0.20 3.71 0.28
C ALA A 195 1.16 3.47 -0.40
N SER A 196 1.46 2.24 -0.82
CA SER A 196 2.65 1.94 -1.62
C SER A 196 2.70 2.72 -2.92
N SER A 197 1.59 2.78 -3.66
CA SER A 197 1.52 3.52 -4.93
C SER A 197 1.70 5.03 -4.72
N LEU A 198 1.17 5.56 -3.61
CA LEU A 198 1.40 6.95 -3.20
C LEU A 198 2.88 7.20 -2.87
N ALA A 199 3.47 6.35 -2.02
CA ALA A 199 4.87 6.50 -1.61
C ALA A 199 5.85 6.37 -2.78
N GLN A 200 5.55 5.50 -3.75
CA GLN A 200 6.28 5.41 -5.02
C GLN A 200 6.17 6.71 -5.83
N ALA A 201 4.96 7.24 -6.00
CA ALA A 201 4.72 8.47 -6.77
C ALA A 201 5.39 9.71 -6.15
N GLU A 202 5.41 9.79 -4.82
CA GLU A 202 6.04 10.88 -4.06
C GLU A 202 7.53 10.64 -3.75
N GLY A 203 8.10 9.53 -4.22
CA GLY A 203 9.54 9.29 -4.18
C GLY A 203 10.08 8.94 -2.81
N LEU A 204 9.27 8.30 -1.97
CA LEU A 204 9.65 7.82 -0.63
C LEU A 204 10.32 6.44 -0.67
N THR A 205 10.10 5.66 -1.74
CA THR A 205 10.58 4.28 -1.88
C THR A 205 11.81 4.19 -2.80
N ASN A 206 12.71 5.17 -2.77
CA ASN A 206 13.97 5.14 -3.53
C ASN A 206 15.17 5.59 -2.68
N ARG A 207 16.38 5.41 -3.18
CA ARG A 207 17.62 5.74 -2.44
C ARG A 207 17.75 7.23 -2.12
N GLU A 208 17.24 8.12 -2.98
CA GLU A 208 17.29 9.56 -2.72
C GLU A 208 16.42 9.96 -1.51
N ALA A 209 15.39 9.17 -1.21
CA ALA A 209 14.53 9.39 -0.05
C ALA A 209 15.31 9.29 1.27
N VAL A 210 16.38 8.49 1.32
CA VAL A 210 17.24 8.29 2.50
C VAL A 210 17.81 9.64 2.96
N GLU A 211 18.39 10.42 2.05
CA GLU A 211 18.97 11.72 2.40
C GLU A 211 17.91 12.79 2.67
N LYS A 212 16.79 12.71 1.94
CA LYS A 212 15.75 13.75 1.98
C LYS A 212 14.86 13.67 3.22
N PHE A 213 14.60 12.47 3.73
CA PHE A 213 13.52 12.26 4.69
C PHE A 213 13.91 11.48 5.96
N ALA A 214 14.95 10.66 5.93
CA ALA A 214 15.32 9.85 7.10
C ALA A 214 16.10 10.67 8.14
N GLY A 215 15.86 10.36 9.42
CA GLY A 215 16.74 10.76 10.51
C GLY A 215 18.12 10.11 10.40
N GLU A 216 19.08 10.54 11.23
CA GLU A 216 20.49 10.14 11.09
C GLU A 216 20.71 8.64 11.36
N GLY A 217 19.96 8.04 12.29
CA GLY A 217 20.06 6.61 12.60
C GLY A 217 19.58 5.75 11.43
N LEU A 218 18.34 6.00 10.96
CA LEU A 218 17.75 5.28 9.84
C LEU A 218 18.52 5.51 8.54
N LYS A 219 19.04 6.73 8.33
CA LYS A 219 19.93 7.07 7.21
C LYS A 219 21.18 6.20 7.20
N GLY A 220 21.83 6.01 8.35
CA GLY A 220 22.99 5.14 8.48
C GLY A 220 22.67 3.70 8.07
N VAL A 221 21.60 3.13 8.62
CA VAL A 221 21.18 1.75 8.32
C VAL A 221 20.81 1.57 6.85
N CYS A 222 20.02 2.49 6.29
CA CYS A 222 19.60 2.43 4.89
C CYS A 222 20.79 2.47 3.91
N LYS A 223 21.83 3.26 4.23
CA LYS A 223 23.06 3.32 3.41
C LYS A 223 23.88 2.04 3.48
N ILE A 224 24.00 1.44 4.66
CA ILE A 224 24.76 0.20 4.86
C ILE A 224 24.09 -0.96 4.11
N LEU A 225 22.76 -1.06 4.22
CA LEU A 225 21.96 -2.12 3.61
C LEU A 225 21.59 -1.85 2.14
N ASP A 226 21.88 -0.64 1.63
CA ASP A 226 21.52 -0.18 0.29
C ASP A 226 20.01 -0.27 -0.02
N ILE A 227 19.18 0.10 0.97
CA ILE A 227 17.71 0.08 0.89
C ILE A 227 17.10 1.49 1.00
N PRO A 228 15.88 1.72 0.46
CA PRO A 228 15.14 2.94 0.74
C PRO A 228 14.62 2.96 2.19
N PRO A 229 14.24 4.14 2.74
CA PRO A 229 13.72 4.25 4.11
C PRO A 229 12.26 3.77 4.23
N VAL A 230 11.57 3.60 3.10
CA VAL A 230 10.24 2.99 3.00
C VAL A 230 10.34 1.77 2.10
N LEU A 231 10.07 0.60 2.68
CA LEU A 231 10.13 -0.69 1.96
C LEU A 231 8.75 -1.04 1.43
N ASN A 232 8.62 -1.10 0.10
CA ASN A 232 7.39 -1.55 -0.54
C ASN A 232 7.21 -3.06 -0.34
N PHE A 233 6.26 -3.42 0.52
CA PHE A 233 5.88 -4.78 0.89
C PHE A 233 4.71 -5.33 0.06
N GLY A 234 4.31 -4.65 -1.01
CA GLY A 234 3.39 -5.17 -2.00
C GLY A 234 1.95 -4.71 -1.85
N SER A 235 1.01 -5.62 -2.10
CA SER A 235 -0.43 -5.36 -2.21
C SER A 235 -1.11 -5.35 -0.83
N CYS A 236 -2.40 -4.98 -0.76
CA CYS A 236 -3.15 -5.09 0.49
C CYS A 236 -3.21 -6.53 1.03
N LEU A 237 -3.09 -7.56 0.20
CA LEU A 237 -3.08 -8.96 0.66
C LEU A 237 -1.72 -9.37 1.23
N ASP A 238 -0.65 -8.65 0.87
CA ASP A 238 0.68 -8.88 1.41
C ASP A 238 0.82 -8.40 2.88
N THR A 239 -0.24 -7.85 3.49
CA THR A 239 -0.33 -7.73 4.96
C THR A 239 -0.14 -9.07 5.65
N GLY A 240 -0.56 -10.17 5.02
CA GLY A 240 -0.25 -11.53 5.47
C GLY A 240 1.26 -11.77 5.60
N ARG A 241 2.10 -11.18 4.74
CA ARG A 241 3.57 -11.29 4.85
C ARG A 241 4.11 -10.52 6.03
N MET A 242 3.54 -9.36 6.36
CA MET A 242 3.90 -8.62 7.58
C MET A 242 3.54 -9.42 8.83
N ILE A 243 2.38 -10.08 8.83
CA ILE A 243 1.97 -10.99 9.91
C ILE A 243 2.97 -12.14 10.06
N HIS A 244 3.35 -12.78 8.96
CA HIS A 244 4.37 -13.83 8.99
C HIS A 244 5.73 -13.33 9.49
N LEU A 245 6.13 -12.11 9.10
CA LEU A 245 7.37 -11.49 9.59
C LEU A 245 7.32 -11.27 11.11
N ILE A 246 6.23 -10.71 11.62
CA ILE A 246 6.01 -10.48 13.05
C ILE A 246 6.11 -11.81 13.82
N LEU A 247 5.39 -12.84 13.37
CA LEU A 247 5.41 -14.15 14.03
C LEU A 247 6.81 -14.79 14.00
N ALA A 248 7.51 -14.71 12.86
CA ALA A 248 8.86 -15.25 12.73
C ALA A 248 9.86 -14.52 13.65
N LEU A 249 9.76 -13.19 13.76
CA LEU A 249 10.61 -12.41 14.67
C LEU A 249 10.32 -12.72 16.15
N SER A 250 9.04 -12.87 16.50
CA SER A 250 8.62 -13.29 17.84
C SER A 250 9.17 -14.66 18.22
N GLU A 251 9.05 -15.64 17.31
CA GLU A 251 9.60 -16.99 17.53
C GLU A 251 11.13 -16.96 17.65
N TYR A 252 11.80 -16.19 16.79
CA TYR A 252 13.26 -16.03 16.81
C TYR A 252 13.77 -15.43 18.13
N LEU A 253 13.07 -14.44 18.67
CA LEU A 253 13.41 -13.77 19.93
C LEU A 253 12.88 -14.49 21.17
N GLY A 254 11.97 -15.46 21.00
CA GLY A 254 11.31 -16.13 22.13
C GLY A 254 10.38 -15.21 22.93
N VAL A 255 9.78 -14.22 22.29
CA VAL A 255 8.89 -13.22 22.91
C VAL A 255 7.51 -13.22 22.27
N ASP A 256 6.51 -12.70 22.98
CA ASP A 256 5.18 -12.50 22.42
C ASP A 256 5.20 -11.37 21.35
N PRO A 257 4.39 -11.44 20.27
CA PRO A 257 4.29 -10.34 19.30
C PRO A 257 4.00 -8.97 19.91
N SER A 258 3.27 -8.91 21.02
CA SER A 258 3.01 -7.67 21.75
C SER A 258 4.26 -7.01 22.33
N GLN A 259 5.37 -7.75 22.47
CA GLN A 259 6.65 -7.24 22.97
C GLN A 259 7.56 -6.71 21.86
N LEU A 260 7.25 -6.97 20.59
CA LEU A 260 8.04 -6.47 19.49
C LEU A 260 7.87 -4.95 19.33
N PRO A 261 8.94 -4.18 19.02
CA PRO A 261 8.90 -2.74 18.81
C PRO A 261 8.32 -2.40 17.42
N VAL A 262 7.06 -2.79 17.24
CA VAL A 262 6.30 -2.62 16.00
C VAL A 262 4.93 -1.99 16.27
N VAL A 263 4.49 -1.20 15.31
CA VAL A 263 3.16 -0.57 15.30
C VAL A 263 2.53 -0.78 13.93
N ALA A 264 1.23 -1.11 13.89
CA ALA A 264 0.48 -1.11 12.64
C ALA A 264 -0.13 0.29 12.41
N ALA A 265 -0.25 0.72 11.16
CA ALA A 265 -0.78 2.03 10.83
C ALA A 265 -1.68 2.02 9.59
N ALA A 266 -2.85 2.64 9.71
CA ALA A 266 -3.80 2.85 8.62
C ALA A 266 -4.24 4.33 8.59
N PRO A 267 -3.38 5.25 8.09
CA PRO A 267 -3.58 6.71 8.18
C PRO A 267 -4.72 7.30 7.34
N GLU A 268 -5.12 6.63 6.25
CA GLU A 268 -6.19 7.10 5.35
C GLU A 268 -7.01 5.93 4.82
N TYR A 269 -7.36 4.98 5.68
CA TYR A 269 -8.13 3.82 5.26
C TYR A 269 -9.55 4.22 4.81
N TYR A 270 -10.13 3.41 3.93
CA TYR A 270 -11.45 3.66 3.34
C TYR A 270 -12.36 2.44 3.40
N ASN A 271 -11.84 1.26 3.07
CA ASN A 271 -12.62 0.04 2.97
C ASN A 271 -12.65 -0.74 4.30
N ASN A 272 -13.60 -1.69 4.38
CA ASN A 272 -13.72 -2.57 5.54
C ASN A 272 -12.51 -3.50 5.68
N ASP A 273 -11.85 -3.86 4.58
CA ASP A 273 -10.67 -4.74 4.60
C ASP A 273 -9.58 -4.17 5.52
N ALA A 274 -9.24 -2.89 5.38
CA ALA A 274 -8.26 -2.23 6.24
C ALA A 274 -8.70 -2.14 7.71
N TYR A 275 -10.00 -2.05 7.98
CA TYR A 275 -10.52 -2.08 9.35
C TYR A 275 -10.38 -3.47 9.98
N ILE A 276 -10.62 -4.53 9.20
CA ILE A 276 -10.42 -5.92 9.64
C ILE A 276 -8.93 -6.21 9.86
N ASP A 277 -8.05 -5.75 8.99
CA ASP A 277 -6.60 -5.86 9.18
C ASP A 277 -6.15 -5.17 10.48
N GLY A 278 -6.71 -3.99 10.78
CA GLY A 278 -6.45 -3.29 12.04
C GLY A 278 -6.91 -4.08 13.27
N LEU A 279 -8.09 -4.70 13.21
CA LEU A 279 -8.57 -5.57 14.30
C LEU A 279 -7.69 -6.82 14.47
N LEU A 280 -7.20 -7.39 13.37
CA LEU A 280 -6.27 -8.52 13.41
C LEU A 280 -4.94 -8.13 14.07
N ALA A 281 -4.38 -6.97 13.71
CA ALA A 281 -3.17 -6.46 14.35
C ALA A 281 -3.37 -6.25 15.86
N VAL A 282 -4.49 -5.66 16.27
CA VAL A 282 -4.88 -5.54 17.69
C VAL A 282 -4.98 -6.91 18.37
N ALA A 283 -5.60 -7.88 17.70
CA ALA A 283 -5.74 -9.24 18.23
C ALA A 283 -4.40 -9.98 18.38
N MET A 284 -3.40 -9.60 17.58
CA MET A 284 -2.01 -10.07 17.70
C MET A 284 -1.20 -9.28 18.73
N GLY A 285 -1.80 -8.37 19.49
CA GLY A 285 -1.09 -7.56 20.48
C GLY A 285 -0.31 -6.38 19.90
N ILE A 286 -0.59 -6.01 18.65
CA ILE A 286 0.07 -4.88 17.98
C ILE A 286 -0.79 -3.63 18.13
N ASN A 287 -0.22 -2.60 18.76
CA ASN A 287 -0.86 -1.29 18.82
C ASN A 287 -1.00 -0.72 17.41
N THR A 288 -2.21 -0.28 17.09
CA THR A 288 -2.62 -0.02 15.71
C THR A 288 -3.18 1.39 15.57
N TYR A 289 -2.45 2.27 14.90
CA TYR A 289 -2.91 3.60 14.56
C TYR A 289 -3.93 3.56 13.42
N VAL A 290 -5.06 4.22 13.58
CA VAL A 290 -6.13 4.27 12.56
C VAL A 290 -6.65 5.70 12.37
N ASN A 291 -6.74 6.11 11.10
CA ASN A 291 -7.38 7.36 10.69
C ASN A 291 -8.02 7.17 9.29
N PRO A 292 -9.25 7.67 9.03
CA PRO A 292 -10.12 8.45 9.92
C PRO A 292 -10.56 7.70 11.18
N VAL A 293 -11.07 8.42 12.18
CA VAL A 293 -11.63 7.80 13.39
C VAL A 293 -12.69 6.75 12.99
N PRO A 294 -12.57 5.49 13.46
CA PRO A 294 -13.57 4.47 13.17
C PRO A 294 -14.96 4.85 13.68
N PRO A 295 -16.05 4.34 13.07
CA PRO A 295 -17.42 4.65 13.46
C PRO A 295 -17.86 3.94 14.77
N ILE A 296 -17.04 4.05 15.82
CA ILE A 296 -17.21 3.41 17.13
C ILE A 296 -17.64 4.42 18.21
N VAL A 297 -17.51 5.72 17.94
CA VAL A 297 -17.70 6.82 18.90
C VAL A 297 -19.12 6.93 19.46
N GLY A 298 -20.12 6.37 18.77
CA GLY A 298 -21.51 6.30 19.26
C GLY A 298 -21.72 5.30 20.39
N GLY A 299 -20.77 4.38 20.60
CA GLY A 299 -20.81 3.37 21.67
C GLY A 299 -19.66 3.55 22.65
N PRO A 300 -19.87 4.18 23.82
CA PRO A 300 -18.80 4.42 24.79
C PRO A 300 -18.10 3.14 25.27
N ALA A 301 -18.85 2.06 25.47
CA ALA A 301 -18.29 0.76 25.84
C ALA A 301 -17.40 0.17 24.73
N LEU A 302 -17.84 0.25 23.46
CA LEU A 302 -17.08 -0.22 22.31
C LEU A 302 -15.81 0.62 22.08
N THR A 303 -15.94 1.94 22.18
CA THR A 303 -14.79 2.86 22.07
C THR A 303 -13.74 2.51 23.12
N ARG A 304 -14.16 2.41 24.39
CA ARG A 304 -13.25 2.07 25.50
C ARG A 304 -12.62 0.68 25.33
N LEU A 305 -13.38 -0.30 24.86
CA LEU A 305 -12.87 -1.62 24.57
C LEU A 305 -11.72 -1.56 23.55
N LEU A 306 -11.98 -0.96 22.39
CA LEU A 306 -11.04 -0.97 21.27
C LEU A 306 -9.83 -0.04 21.47
N THR A 307 -9.98 1.07 22.19
CA THR A 307 -8.90 2.06 22.34
C THR A 307 -8.16 1.95 23.67
N ARG A 308 -8.52 1.01 24.55
CA ARG A 308 -7.90 0.89 25.87
C ARG A 308 -7.97 -0.53 26.42
N ASP A 309 -9.16 -1.05 26.70
CA ASP A 309 -9.31 -2.26 27.51
C ASP A 309 -8.69 -3.49 26.83
N LEU A 310 -8.63 -3.54 25.49
CA LEU A 310 -7.96 -4.63 24.75
C LEU A 310 -6.44 -4.65 24.91
N GLU A 311 -5.78 -3.54 25.27
CA GLU A 311 -4.34 -3.54 25.51
C GLU A 311 -3.99 -4.41 26.72
N ASP A 312 -4.79 -4.32 27.80
CA ASP A 312 -4.60 -5.14 29.00
C ASP A 312 -4.94 -6.64 28.76
N ILE A 313 -5.77 -6.93 27.75
CA ILE A 313 -6.26 -8.29 27.46
C ILE A 313 -5.36 -9.00 26.44
N LEU A 314 -4.97 -8.29 25.38
CA LEU A 314 -4.30 -8.85 24.20
C LEU A 314 -2.94 -8.20 23.91
N GLY A 315 -2.60 -7.09 24.57
CA GLY A 315 -1.38 -6.30 24.30
C GLY A 315 -1.54 -5.24 23.20
N GLY A 316 -2.70 -5.20 22.53
CA GLY A 316 -2.97 -4.31 21.39
C GLY A 316 -4.23 -3.46 21.58
N ARG A 317 -4.22 -2.25 21.04
CA ARG A 317 -5.37 -1.33 20.96
C ARG A 317 -5.34 -0.47 19.71
N PHE A 318 -6.47 0.15 19.40
CA PHE A 318 -6.51 1.27 18.46
C PHE A 318 -5.99 2.56 19.07
N MET A 319 -5.16 3.24 18.30
CA MET A 319 -4.67 4.59 18.56
C MET A 319 -5.26 5.53 17.52
N VAL A 320 -5.73 6.70 17.93
CA VAL A 320 -6.44 7.63 17.06
C VAL A 320 -5.91 9.04 17.29
N GLU A 321 -5.44 9.66 16.22
CA GLU A 321 -4.92 11.04 16.22
C GLU A 321 -5.08 11.63 14.81
N PRO A 322 -5.88 12.70 14.63
CA PRO A 322 -6.14 13.29 13.32
C PRO A 322 -5.05 14.23 12.79
N ASP A 323 -4.01 14.55 13.57
CA ASP A 323 -2.85 15.33 13.11
C ASP A 323 -1.66 14.40 12.78
N PRO A 324 -1.06 14.50 11.59
CA PRO A 324 -0.02 13.56 11.16
C PRO A 324 1.27 13.67 12.00
N VAL A 325 1.61 14.86 12.49
CA VAL A 325 2.81 15.08 13.31
C VAL A 325 2.61 14.50 14.70
N LYS A 326 1.44 14.75 15.31
CA LYS A 326 1.10 14.18 16.62
C LYS A 326 0.92 12.67 16.55
N ALA A 327 0.36 12.15 15.45
CA ALA A 327 0.24 10.71 15.24
C ALA A 327 1.62 10.05 15.17
N ALA A 328 2.58 10.64 14.45
CA ALA A 328 3.95 10.14 14.40
C ALA A 328 4.64 10.22 15.77
N GLN A 329 4.41 11.29 16.54
CA GLN A 329 4.90 11.40 17.91
C GLN A 329 4.31 10.32 18.83
N MET A 330 2.99 10.09 18.78
CA MET A 330 2.31 9.05 19.55
C MET A 330 2.86 7.66 19.23
N ILE A 331 3.17 7.38 17.97
CA ILE A 331 3.79 6.11 17.57
C ILE A 331 5.22 6.00 18.10
N GLN A 332 6.01 7.08 18.05
CA GLN A 332 7.35 7.08 18.62
C GLN A 332 7.31 6.78 20.12
N GLU A 333 6.44 7.46 20.88
CA GLU A 333 6.27 7.24 22.33
C GLU A 333 5.87 5.78 22.62
N GLU A 334 5.04 5.18 21.77
CA GLU A 334 4.65 3.77 21.89
C GLU A 334 5.80 2.81 21.60
N LEU A 335 6.60 3.08 20.57
CA LEU A 335 7.79 2.29 20.25
C LEU A 335 8.84 2.38 21.37
N ASP A 336 9.08 3.59 21.88
CA ASP A 336 9.98 3.82 23.02
C ASP A 336 9.49 3.07 24.27
N ARG A 337 8.17 3.00 24.52
CA ARG A 337 7.60 2.23 25.63
C ARG A 337 7.85 0.73 25.49
N LYS A 338 7.87 0.18 24.28
CA LYS A 338 8.11 -1.26 24.04
C LYS A 338 9.59 -1.65 24.13
N LEU A 339 10.50 -0.69 23.97
CA LEU A 339 11.95 -0.91 24.08
C LEU A 339 12.50 -0.79 25.50
N ASN A 340 11.73 -0.22 26.44
CA ASN A 340 12.10 -0.03 27.86
C ASN A 340 11.41 -1.04 28.77
#